data_AF-A0AAV5F6Y3-F1
#
_entry.id   AF-A0AAV5F6Y3-F1
#
_cell.length_a   1.000
_cell.length_b   1.000
_cell.length_c   1.000
_cell.angle_alpha   90.00
_cell.angle_beta   90.00
_cell.angle_gamma   90.00
#
_symmetry.space_group_name_H-M   'P 1'
#
loop_
_entity.id
_entity.type
_entity.pdbx_description
1 polymer ?
#
loop_
_entity_poly.entity_id
_entity_poly.type
_entity_poly.pdbx_seq_one_letter_code
_entity_poly.pdbx_strand_id
1 'polypeptide(L)'
;MTPSPMPPSAAAPHRRPFLVASPFALASSSPLFQPPTVAVRLFLVWPRKATAGPPDSSIDLVSVLDLDSFFTSREKMSSLDATRAELGLLVLYLNKAEARDKICRAIQYGSKFISNGQPGTAQNVDRSTALARKVFRLLKFVNDLHALISPPAKGTPLTLVLLGKSKNALLSTFLFLDQFVWAGRTGIIKNKEATERVARLSLYCWMASSACTGLVELGELKRLSKSMRKLSRELRGVDKYENEQYRSKMKQSDERLLALVKASMDVVVAIGLLQLAPKKVTPRVTGVFGFITSLISCYQQLPSRAPVAKLKA
;
A
#
# COMPACT_ATOMS: atom_id res chain seq x y z
N MET A 1 -34.50 54.01 31.68
CA MET A 1 -34.40 55.03 30.61
C MET A 1 -33.93 54.33 29.35
N THR A 2 -34.87 54.19 28.43
CA THR A 2 -34.90 53.60 27.08
C THR A 2 -34.10 54.43 26.04
N PRO A 3 -33.97 54.04 24.74
CA PRO A 3 -34.01 52.69 24.12
C PRO A 3 -32.96 52.49 22.98
N SER A 4 -32.89 51.27 22.43
CA SER A 4 -32.40 50.99 21.05
C SER A 4 -33.32 51.60 19.97
N PRO A 5 -32.88 51.64 18.69
CA PRO A 5 -33.48 50.68 17.74
C PRO A 5 -32.55 50.16 16.61
N MET A 6 -32.83 48.92 16.19
CA MET A 6 -32.70 48.37 14.81
C MET A 6 -34.06 48.50 14.10
N PRO A 7 -34.32 48.00 12.85
CA PRO A 7 -33.64 47.99 11.53
C PRO A 7 -34.62 48.57 10.43
N PRO A 8 -34.59 48.31 9.08
CA PRO A 8 -34.82 47.00 8.38
C PRO A 8 -33.98 46.78 7.08
N SER A 9 -33.62 45.54 6.68
CA SER A 9 -34.25 44.56 5.76
C SER A 9 -34.14 44.78 4.22
N ALA A 10 -34.05 43.65 3.50
CA ALA A 10 -34.11 43.39 2.04
C ALA A 10 -32.77 43.45 1.26
N ALA A 11 -32.43 42.56 0.33
CA ALA A 11 -33.19 41.57 -0.43
C ALA A 11 -32.29 40.40 -0.92
N ALA A 12 -32.88 39.21 -1.03
CA ALA A 12 -32.37 38.11 -1.84
C ALA A 12 -32.56 38.40 -3.35
N PRO A 13 -31.89 37.63 -4.22
CA PRO A 13 -32.70 36.97 -5.25
C PRO A 13 -32.38 35.47 -5.44
N HIS A 14 -33.46 34.82 -5.85
CA HIS A 14 -33.67 33.41 -6.20
C HIS A 14 -33.07 33.02 -7.58
N ARG A 15 -32.91 31.68 -7.76
CA ARG A 15 -32.94 30.89 -9.03
C ARG A 15 -31.65 30.97 -9.88
N ARG A 16 -31.03 29.90 -10.41
CA ARG A 16 -31.41 28.52 -10.79
C ARG A 16 -30.13 27.66 -10.94
N PRO A 17 -30.23 26.32 -11.06
CA PRO A 17 -29.08 25.41 -11.16
C PRO A 17 -28.54 25.37 -12.60
N PHE A 18 -27.22 25.43 -12.76
CA PHE A 18 -26.57 25.17 -14.05
C PHE A 18 -26.17 23.70 -14.13
N LEU A 19 -26.84 23.02 -15.05
CA LEU A 19 -26.64 21.65 -15.49
C LEU A 19 -26.05 21.77 -16.91
N VAL A 20 -24.74 21.65 -17.07
CA VAL A 20 -24.05 21.52 -18.38
C VAL A 20 -22.78 20.70 -18.11
N ALA A 21 -22.87 19.38 -18.26
CA ALA A 21 -22.53 18.62 -19.46
C ALA A 21 -21.08 18.11 -19.43
N SER A 22 -20.97 16.80 -19.22
CA SER A 22 -19.82 16.01 -19.67
C SER A 22 -19.64 16.18 -21.18
N PRO A 23 -18.38 16.20 -21.64
CA PRO A 23 -18.06 15.33 -22.77
C PRO A 23 -16.69 14.69 -22.60
N PHE A 24 -16.64 13.36 -22.62
CA PHE A 24 -15.78 12.54 -23.47
C PHE A 24 -15.80 11.10 -22.95
N ALA A 25 -16.83 10.38 -23.40
CA ALA A 25 -16.71 8.97 -23.62
C ALA A 25 -15.75 8.78 -24.80
N LEU A 26 -14.59 8.18 -24.55
CA LEU A 26 -13.89 7.42 -25.57
C LEU A 26 -13.77 5.99 -25.05
N ALA A 27 -14.59 5.13 -25.62
CA ALA A 27 -14.42 3.70 -25.57
C ALA A 27 -13.09 3.34 -26.25
N SER A 28 -12.22 2.63 -25.54
CA SER A 28 -11.18 1.80 -26.17
C SER A 28 -11.01 0.55 -25.32
N SER A 29 -11.46 -0.54 -25.92
CA SER A 29 -11.42 -1.93 -25.49
C SER A 29 -9.99 -2.45 -25.35
N SER A 30 -9.63 -2.96 -24.18
CA SER A 30 -8.55 -3.94 -23.97
C SER A 30 -8.77 -4.67 -22.63
N PRO A 31 -8.84 -6.01 -22.58
CA PRO A 31 -9.21 -6.73 -21.37
C PRO A 31 -7.94 -7.15 -20.60
N LEU A 32 -7.46 -6.33 -19.68
CA LEU A 32 -6.39 -6.76 -18.76
C LEU A 32 -6.25 -5.85 -17.55
N PHE A 33 -7.30 -5.73 -16.74
CA PHE A 33 -7.18 -5.22 -15.37
C PHE A 33 -8.43 -5.60 -14.56
N GLN A 34 -8.42 -6.77 -13.91
CA GLN A 34 -9.35 -7.06 -12.82
C GLN A 34 -8.57 -7.08 -11.51
N PRO A 35 -8.83 -6.15 -10.56
CA PRO A 35 -8.30 -6.27 -9.21
C PRO A 35 -9.03 -7.40 -8.46
N PRO A 36 -8.36 -8.16 -7.56
CA PRO A 36 -9.00 -9.25 -6.84
C PRO A 36 -10.04 -8.70 -5.85
N THR A 37 -11.31 -8.96 -6.14
CA THR A 37 -12.52 -8.55 -5.40
C THR A 37 -12.63 -9.16 -4.00
N VAL A 38 -11.74 -10.09 -3.64
CA VAL A 38 -11.85 -10.89 -2.41
C VAL A 38 -11.25 -10.19 -1.18
N ALA A 39 -10.17 -9.40 -1.34
CA ALA A 39 -9.53 -8.74 -0.20
C ALA A 39 -10.40 -7.60 0.41
N VAL A 40 -11.29 -7.01 -0.39
CA VAL A 40 -12.22 -5.95 0.05
C VAL A 40 -13.48 -6.55 0.71
N ARG A 41 -13.89 -7.76 0.34
CA ARG A 41 -15.10 -8.40 0.90
C ARG A 41 -14.95 -8.85 2.35
N LEU A 42 -13.74 -9.13 2.82
CA LEU A 42 -13.50 -9.60 4.20
C LEU A 42 -13.63 -8.51 5.28
N PHE A 43 -13.70 -7.23 4.91
CA PHE A 43 -13.87 -6.14 5.88
C PHE A 43 -15.33 -5.69 6.10
N LEU A 44 -16.32 -6.29 5.42
CA LEU A 44 -17.70 -5.76 5.39
C LEU A 44 -18.83 -6.75 5.69
N VAL A 45 -18.59 -7.96 6.20
CA VAL A 45 -19.69 -8.91 6.45
C VAL A 45 -19.78 -9.30 7.93
N TRP A 46 -20.69 -8.62 8.63
CA TRP A 46 -21.29 -9.03 9.91
C TRP A 46 -22.53 -9.91 9.62
N PRO A 47 -22.80 -11.02 10.33
CA PRO A 47 -23.74 -12.02 9.85
C PRO A 47 -25.20 -11.71 10.23
N ARG A 48 -26.13 -11.97 9.30
CA ARG A 48 -27.55 -12.22 9.59
C ARG A 48 -27.87 -13.70 9.36
N LYS A 49 -28.60 -14.29 10.31
CA LYS A 49 -29.09 -15.68 10.37
C LYS A 49 -29.90 -16.08 9.12
N ALA A 50 -29.74 -17.34 8.71
CA ALA A 50 -30.66 -18.06 7.83
C ALA A 50 -31.54 -19.02 8.67
N THR A 51 -32.80 -19.20 8.27
CA THR A 51 -33.71 -20.23 8.78
C THR A 51 -34.29 -21.04 7.62
N ALA A 52 -34.32 -22.35 7.82
CA ALA A 52 -34.69 -23.38 6.85
C ALA A 52 -36.14 -23.88 7.02
N GLY A 53 -36.71 -24.51 5.99
CA GLY A 53 -37.79 -25.51 6.13
C GLY A 53 -38.62 -25.80 4.84
N PRO A 54 -39.07 -27.05 4.59
CA PRO A 54 -39.36 -27.64 3.24
C PRO A 54 -40.80 -28.25 3.14
N PRO A 55 -41.10 -29.38 2.44
CA PRO A 55 -40.81 -29.93 1.08
C PRO A 55 -42.11 -30.26 0.26
N ASP A 56 -42.03 -30.75 -1.00
CA ASP A 56 -42.63 -32.05 -1.36
C ASP A 56 -42.44 -32.57 -2.82
N SER A 57 -42.50 -33.90 -2.90
CA SER A 57 -42.82 -34.82 -4.02
C SER A 57 -41.74 -35.29 -5.02
N SER A 58 -41.80 -36.60 -5.22
CA SER A 58 -40.81 -37.57 -5.68
C SER A 58 -40.83 -37.82 -7.20
N ILE A 59 -39.66 -38.04 -7.81
CA ILE A 59 -39.47 -38.87 -9.01
C ILE A 59 -38.10 -39.58 -8.90
N ASP A 60 -38.07 -40.85 -9.30
CA ASP A 60 -36.99 -41.85 -9.21
C ASP A 60 -35.56 -41.34 -9.45
N LEU A 61 -34.71 -41.49 -8.44
CA LEU A 61 -33.36 -40.92 -8.35
C LEU A 61 -32.39 -41.95 -7.73
N VAL A 62 -31.95 -42.94 -8.50
CA VAL A 62 -30.95 -43.92 -8.00
C VAL A 62 -29.69 -44.04 -8.86
N SER A 63 -29.57 -43.32 -9.97
CA SER A 63 -28.35 -43.37 -10.82
C SER A 63 -27.84 -42.02 -11.34
N VAL A 64 -28.59 -40.93 -11.15
CA VAL A 64 -28.15 -39.55 -11.44
C VAL A 64 -27.62 -38.85 -10.18
N LEU A 65 -28.03 -39.32 -9.01
CA LEU A 65 -27.74 -38.69 -7.72
C LEU A 65 -26.29 -38.93 -7.24
N ASP A 66 -25.62 -39.96 -7.77
CA ASP A 66 -24.24 -40.26 -7.41
C ASP A 66 -23.24 -39.53 -8.31
N LEU A 67 -23.56 -39.34 -9.60
CA LEU A 67 -22.72 -38.58 -10.52
C LEU A 67 -22.77 -37.08 -10.22
N ASP A 68 -23.95 -36.53 -9.91
CA ASP A 68 -24.07 -35.14 -9.45
C ASP A 68 -23.47 -34.97 -8.06
N SER A 69 -23.57 -35.94 -7.15
CA SER A 69 -22.84 -35.86 -5.87
C SER A 69 -21.34 -35.89 -6.06
N PHE A 70 -20.84 -36.66 -7.04
CA PHE A 70 -19.42 -36.79 -7.33
C PHE A 70 -18.87 -35.57 -8.07
N PHE A 71 -19.61 -35.01 -9.04
CA PHE A 71 -19.27 -33.75 -9.70
C PHE A 71 -19.35 -32.58 -8.73
N THR A 72 -20.42 -32.48 -7.93
CA THR A 72 -20.57 -31.46 -6.88
C THR A 72 -19.53 -31.63 -5.78
N SER A 73 -19.15 -32.86 -5.41
CA SER A 73 -18.09 -33.13 -4.44
C SER A 73 -16.72 -32.81 -5.03
N ARG A 74 -16.45 -33.11 -6.30
CA ARG A 74 -15.20 -32.78 -6.98
C ARG A 74 -15.05 -31.27 -7.19
N GLU A 75 -16.13 -30.57 -7.50
CA GLU A 75 -16.18 -29.11 -7.62
C GLU A 75 -16.09 -28.42 -6.24
N LYS A 76 -16.73 -28.98 -5.21
CA LYS A 76 -16.54 -28.52 -3.81
C LYS A 76 -15.13 -28.80 -3.31
N MET A 77 -14.53 -29.93 -3.67
CA MET A 77 -13.17 -30.30 -3.28
C MET A 77 -12.15 -29.38 -3.96
N SER A 78 -12.34 -29.04 -5.24
CA SER A 78 -11.50 -28.05 -5.93
C SER A 78 -11.68 -26.62 -5.38
N SER A 79 -12.91 -26.23 -5.02
CA SER A 79 -13.19 -24.94 -4.36
C SER A 79 -12.57 -24.86 -2.96
N LEU A 80 -12.66 -25.94 -2.18
CA LEU A 80 -12.05 -26.04 -0.85
C LEU A 80 -10.52 -26.03 -0.95
N ASP A 81 -9.94 -26.71 -1.93
CA ASP A 81 -8.48 -26.73 -2.14
C ASP A 81 -7.97 -25.37 -2.62
N ALA A 82 -8.71 -24.69 -3.50
CA ALA A 82 -8.43 -23.29 -3.86
C ALA A 82 -8.52 -22.36 -2.63
N THR A 83 -9.53 -22.54 -1.79
CA THR A 83 -9.70 -21.76 -0.56
C THR A 83 -8.58 -22.04 0.45
N ARG A 84 -8.17 -23.30 0.60
CA ARG A 84 -7.02 -23.71 1.43
C ARG A 84 -5.72 -23.10 0.92
N ALA A 85 -5.52 -23.05 -0.40
CA ALA A 85 -4.34 -22.43 -1.01
C ALA A 85 -4.31 -20.91 -0.77
N GLU A 86 -5.44 -20.22 -0.97
CA GLU A 86 -5.55 -18.78 -0.70
C GLU A 86 -5.36 -18.46 0.80
N LEU A 87 -5.92 -19.30 1.69
CA LEU A 87 -5.69 -19.18 3.13
C LEU A 87 -4.22 -19.43 3.49
N GLY A 88 -3.58 -20.41 2.86
CA GLY A 88 -2.15 -20.69 3.01
C GLY A 88 -1.28 -19.50 2.59
N LEU A 89 -1.61 -18.85 1.48
CA LEU A 89 -0.94 -17.62 1.03
C LEU A 89 -1.13 -16.47 2.04
N LEU A 90 -2.32 -16.32 2.60
CA LEU A 90 -2.60 -15.31 3.62
C LEU A 90 -1.81 -15.58 4.91
N VAL A 91 -1.74 -16.83 5.36
CA VAL A 91 -0.92 -17.23 6.52
C VAL A 91 0.55 -16.93 6.26
N LEU A 92 1.08 -17.30 5.08
CA LEU A 92 2.46 -17.02 4.70
C LEU A 92 2.76 -15.51 4.67
N TYR A 93 1.81 -14.72 4.17
CA TYR A 93 1.92 -13.26 4.17
C TYR A 93 1.93 -12.68 5.58
N LEU A 94 0.94 -13.05 6.41
CA LEU A 94 0.78 -12.53 7.77
C LEU A 94 1.86 -13.03 8.74
N ASN A 95 2.57 -14.11 8.45
CA ASN A 95 3.71 -14.56 9.25
C ASN A 95 4.94 -13.65 9.12
N LYS A 96 4.99 -12.79 8.09
CA LYS A 96 6.03 -11.77 7.98
C LYS A 96 5.70 -10.62 8.92
N ALA A 97 6.57 -10.36 9.90
CA ALA A 97 6.44 -9.19 10.78
C ALA A 97 6.33 -7.87 9.97
N GLU A 98 6.99 -7.81 8.81
CA GLU A 98 6.91 -6.65 7.93
C GLU A 98 5.53 -6.47 7.29
N ALA A 99 4.79 -7.54 7.02
CA ALA A 99 3.44 -7.44 6.46
C ALA A 99 2.50 -6.84 7.49
N ARG A 100 2.62 -7.27 8.76
CA ARG A 100 1.88 -6.70 9.90
C ARG A 100 2.19 -5.22 10.09
N ASP A 101 3.46 -4.80 9.99
CA ASP A 101 3.82 -3.36 10.01
C ASP A 101 3.10 -2.56 8.92
N LYS A 102 3.01 -3.07 7.68
CA LYS A 102 2.36 -2.34 6.59
C LYS A 102 0.84 -2.26 6.77
N ILE A 103 0.22 -3.30 7.29
CA ILE A 103 -1.21 -3.28 7.65
C ILE A 103 -1.44 -2.23 8.74
N CYS A 104 -0.62 -2.22 9.80
CA CYS A 104 -0.68 -1.17 10.81
C CYS A 104 -0.46 0.23 10.20
N ARG A 105 0.47 0.38 9.24
CA ARG A 105 0.68 1.65 8.54
C ARG A 105 -0.59 2.11 7.80
N ALA A 106 -1.30 1.19 7.15
CA ALA A 106 -2.56 1.48 6.49
C ALA A 106 -3.63 1.92 7.49
N ILE A 107 -3.80 1.17 8.59
CA ILE A 107 -4.75 1.52 9.66
C ILE A 107 -4.45 2.90 10.24
N GLN A 108 -3.16 3.18 10.53
CA GLN A 108 -2.71 4.45 11.05
C GLN A 108 -3.12 5.61 10.13
N TYR A 109 -2.71 5.58 8.86
CA TYR A 109 -2.95 6.69 7.95
C TYR A 109 -4.41 6.80 7.50
N GLY A 110 -5.12 5.68 7.39
CA GLY A 110 -6.58 5.69 7.19
C GLY A 110 -7.30 6.38 8.36
N SER A 111 -6.88 6.09 9.59
CA SER A 111 -7.44 6.74 10.78
C SER A 111 -7.05 8.22 10.88
N LYS A 112 -5.84 8.59 10.45
CA LYS A 112 -5.41 10.00 10.32
C LYS A 112 -6.27 10.76 9.32
N PHE A 113 -6.61 10.14 8.18
CA PHE A 113 -7.50 10.73 7.19
C PHE A 113 -8.90 10.98 7.75
N ILE A 114 -9.49 9.97 8.38
CA ILE A 114 -10.84 10.04 8.98
C ILE A 114 -10.88 11.10 10.08
N SER A 115 -9.90 11.09 11.00
CA SER A 115 -9.87 12.03 12.13
C SER A 115 -9.61 13.48 11.72
N ASN A 116 -8.98 13.73 10.57
CA ASN A 116 -8.53 15.07 10.17
C ASN A 116 -7.70 15.80 11.26
N GLY A 117 -7.00 15.04 12.10
CA GLY A 117 -6.25 15.60 13.24
C GLY A 117 -7.11 16.02 14.44
N GLN A 118 -8.42 15.80 14.42
CA GLN A 118 -9.31 16.10 15.54
C GLN A 118 -9.24 15.01 16.63
N PRO A 119 -9.35 15.37 17.92
CA PRO A 119 -9.48 14.42 19.01
C PRO A 119 -10.69 13.51 18.83
N GLY A 120 -10.51 12.22 19.13
CA GLY A 120 -11.55 11.21 19.04
C GLY A 120 -11.01 9.81 18.77
N THR A 121 -11.90 8.85 18.59
CA THR A 121 -11.56 7.43 18.41
C THR A 121 -10.59 7.21 17.26
N ALA A 122 -10.83 7.82 16.10
CA ALA A 122 -9.95 7.69 14.93
C ALA A 122 -8.54 8.25 15.19
N GLN A 123 -8.41 9.37 15.92
CA GLN A 123 -7.10 9.89 16.28
C GLN A 123 -6.38 8.99 17.30
N ASN A 124 -7.12 8.36 18.21
CA ASN A 124 -6.55 7.39 19.15
C ASN A 124 -6.01 6.16 18.41
N VAL A 125 -6.72 5.67 17.40
CA VAL A 125 -6.25 4.57 16.54
C VAL A 125 -4.98 4.97 15.75
N ASP A 126 -4.93 6.19 15.18
CA ASP A 126 -3.71 6.71 14.55
C ASP A 126 -2.53 6.71 15.52
N ARG A 127 -2.70 7.28 16.73
CA ARG A 127 -1.63 7.35 17.74
C ARG A 127 -1.17 5.96 18.23
N SER A 128 -2.10 5.10 18.60
CA SER A 128 -1.77 3.76 19.12
C SER A 128 -1.09 2.90 18.06
N THR A 129 -1.59 2.94 16.83
CA THR A 129 -1.01 2.18 15.73
C THR A 129 0.35 2.74 15.31
N ALA A 130 0.54 4.07 15.36
CA ALA A 130 1.85 4.69 15.14
C ALA A 130 2.92 4.20 16.13
N LEU A 131 2.55 3.99 17.41
CA LEU A 131 3.43 3.42 18.43
C LEU A 131 3.70 1.95 18.17
N ALA A 132 2.66 1.15 17.90
CA ALA A 132 2.80 -0.29 17.60
C ALA A 132 3.77 -0.54 16.43
N ARG A 133 3.73 0.28 15.39
CA ARG A 133 4.66 0.20 14.25
C ARG A 133 6.11 0.40 14.60
N LYS A 134 6.44 1.09 15.70
CA LYS A 134 7.84 1.22 16.13
C LYS A 134 8.34 -0.13 16.68
N VAL A 135 7.48 -0.86 17.39
CA VAL A 135 7.77 -2.22 17.89
C VAL A 135 8.05 -3.18 16.75
N PHE A 136 7.22 -3.19 15.70
CA PHE A 136 7.47 -4.03 14.51
C PHE A 136 8.76 -3.70 13.75
N ARG A 137 9.36 -2.53 14.01
CA ARG A 137 10.58 -2.05 13.36
C ARG A 137 11.80 -2.07 14.29
N LEU A 138 11.68 -2.63 15.50
CA LEU A 138 12.80 -2.87 16.40
C LEU A 138 13.94 -3.57 15.65
N LEU A 139 15.15 -3.02 15.79
CA LEU A 139 16.39 -3.51 15.17
C LEU A 139 16.38 -3.64 13.63
N LYS A 140 15.35 -3.15 12.93
CA LYS A 140 15.27 -3.24 11.45
C LYS A 140 16.41 -2.46 10.76
N PHE A 141 17.00 -1.47 11.44
CA PHE A 141 18.14 -0.70 10.93
C PHE A 141 19.36 -1.55 10.56
N VAL A 142 19.49 -2.76 11.16
CA VAL A 142 20.58 -3.71 10.86
C VAL A 142 20.52 -4.20 9.41
N ASN A 143 19.31 -4.38 8.86
CA ASN A 143 19.15 -4.79 7.46
C ASN A 143 19.70 -3.73 6.50
N ASP A 144 19.42 -2.46 6.80
CA ASP A 144 19.91 -1.34 6.00
C ASP A 144 21.42 -1.13 6.18
N LEU A 145 21.96 -1.40 7.37
CA LEU A 145 23.40 -1.37 7.63
C LEU A 145 24.13 -2.48 6.86
N HIS A 146 23.58 -3.69 6.82
CA HIS A 146 24.10 -4.78 5.99
C HIS A 146 24.10 -4.40 4.49
N ALA A 147 23.02 -3.79 4.00
CA ALA A 147 22.96 -3.28 2.63
C ALA A 147 23.97 -2.13 2.37
N LEU A 148 24.30 -1.35 3.40
CA LEU A 148 25.30 -0.28 3.33
C LEU A 148 26.73 -0.82 3.17
N ILE A 149 27.07 -1.96 3.78
CA ILE A 149 28.39 -2.58 3.64
C ILE A 149 28.50 -3.57 2.47
N SER A 150 27.38 -4.03 1.92
CA SER A 150 27.36 -4.97 0.80
C SER A 150 28.02 -4.41 -0.47
N PRO A 151 28.82 -5.17 -1.22
CA PRO A 151 29.48 -4.66 -2.42
C PRO A 151 28.45 -4.24 -3.49
N PRO A 152 28.69 -3.14 -4.22
CA PRO A 152 27.79 -2.71 -5.29
C PRO A 152 27.83 -3.64 -6.49
N ALA A 153 26.74 -3.71 -7.25
CA ALA A 153 26.68 -4.49 -8.48
C ALA A 153 27.66 -3.92 -9.53
N LYS A 154 28.43 -4.82 -10.17
CA LYS A 154 29.41 -4.48 -11.21
C LYS A 154 28.76 -3.68 -12.34
N GLY A 155 29.41 -2.61 -12.79
CA GLY A 155 28.93 -1.76 -13.90
C GLY A 155 27.83 -0.75 -13.53
N THR A 156 27.53 -0.57 -12.24
CA THR A 156 26.61 0.50 -11.80
C THR A 156 27.36 1.83 -11.72
N PRO A 157 26.83 2.94 -12.30
CA PRO A 157 27.47 4.25 -12.22
C PRO A 157 27.73 4.67 -10.76
N LEU A 158 28.90 5.27 -10.48
CA LEU A 158 29.31 5.66 -9.12
C LEU A 158 28.26 6.53 -8.42
N THR A 159 27.66 7.49 -9.14
CA THR A 159 26.60 8.36 -8.60
C THR A 159 25.39 7.57 -8.11
N LEU A 160 24.99 6.52 -8.81
CA LEU A 160 23.85 5.69 -8.45
C LEU A 160 24.17 4.79 -7.25
N VAL A 161 25.41 4.31 -7.17
CA VAL A 161 25.93 3.58 -6.00
C VAL A 161 25.93 4.47 -4.76
N LEU A 162 26.53 5.67 -4.86
CA LEU A 162 26.58 6.63 -3.75
C LEU A 162 25.18 7.00 -3.27
N LEU A 163 24.24 7.20 -4.20
CA LEU A 163 22.86 7.52 -3.86
C LEU A 163 22.11 6.35 -3.20
N GLY A 164 22.35 5.12 -3.68
CA GLY A 164 21.84 3.90 -3.06
C GLY A 164 22.36 3.70 -1.64
N LYS A 165 23.66 3.93 -1.42
CA LYS A 165 24.29 3.89 -0.09
C LYS A 165 23.74 4.98 0.82
N SER A 166 23.62 6.21 0.31
CA SER A 166 23.03 7.33 1.04
C SER A 166 21.60 7.04 1.49
N LYS A 167 20.77 6.45 0.62
CA LYS A 167 19.38 6.07 0.97
C LYS A 167 19.37 5.08 2.15
N ASN A 168 20.26 4.09 2.16
CA ASN A 168 20.32 3.06 3.19
C ASN A 168 20.87 3.62 4.50
N ALA A 169 21.89 4.47 4.45
CA ALA A 169 22.41 5.15 5.64
C ALA A 169 21.32 6.01 6.31
N LEU A 170 20.60 6.82 5.52
CA LEU A 170 19.51 7.65 6.02
C LEU A 170 18.34 6.82 6.58
N LEU A 171 17.98 5.71 5.92
CA LEU A 171 16.92 4.82 6.40
C LEU A 171 17.32 4.10 7.70
N SER A 172 18.56 3.64 7.77
CA SER A 172 19.13 3.02 8.98
C SER A 172 19.12 4.00 10.14
N THR A 173 19.56 5.24 9.94
CA THR A 173 19.49 6.30 10.96
C THR A 173 18.06 6.56 11.41
N PHE A 174 17.09 6.66 10.49
CA PHE A 174 15.68 6.81 10.86
C PHE A 174 15.21 5.67 11.77
N LEU A 175 15.44 4.42 11.38
CA LEU A 175 15.00 3.24 12.13
C LEU A 175 15.73 3.11 13.47
N PHE A 176 16.99 3.51 13.54
CA PHE A 176 17.75 3.55 14.78
C PHE A 176 17.22 4.60 15.76
N LEU A 177 16.98 5.83 15.28
CA LEU A 177 16.40 6.89 16.10
C LEU A 177 14.97 6.56 16.53
N ASP A 178 14.22 5.80 15.73
CA ASP A 178 12.85 5.39 16.05
C ASP A 178 12.74 4.59 17.36
N GLN A 179 13.81 3.92 17.78
CA GLN A 179 13.88 3.17 19.04
C GLN A 179 13.86 4.12 20.24
N PHE A 180 14.61 5.21 20.17
CA PHE A 180 14.61 6.25 21.20
C PHE A 180 13.29 7.03 21.21
N VAL A 181 12.71 7.29 20.03
CA VAL A 181 11.37 7.90 19.94
C VAL A 181 10.32 7.02 20.60
N TRP A 182 10.38 5.70 20.37
CA TRP A 182 9.50 4.75 21.03
C TRP A 182 9.68 4.79 22.55
N ALA A 183 10.92 4.68 23.04
CA ALA A 183 11.23 4.73 24.48
C ALA A 183 10.80 6.04 25.15
N GLY A 184 10.95 7.18 24.47
CA GLY A 184 10.46 8.47 24.96
C GLY A 184 8.94 8.57 25.01
N ARG A 185 8.24 7.99 24.02
CA ARG A 185 6.77 8.03 23.99
C ARG A 185 6.10 7.03 24.93
N THR A 186 6.79 6.00 25.38
CA THR A 186 6.32 5.08 26.43
C THR A 186 6.66 5.55 27.84
N GLY A 187 7.41 6.63 27.99
CA GLY A 187 7.78 7.21 29.28
C GLY A 187 9.04 6.63 29.92
N ILE A 188 9.77 5.74 29.22
CA ILE A 188 11.07 5.22 29.67
C ILE A 188 12.10 6.36 29.71
N ILE A 189 12.15 7.18 28.65
CA ILE A 189 12.97 8.39 28.61
C ILE A 189 12.11 9.58 29.05
N LYS A 190 12.47 10.20 30.18
CA LYS A 190 11.68 11.30 30.78
C LYS A 190 11.83 12.64 30.05
N ASN A 191 12.88 12.81 29.25
CA ASN A 191 13.13 14.05 28.50
C ASN A 191 12.25 14.14 27.24
N LYS A 192 11.09 14.80 27.38
CA LYS A 192 10.12 15.00 26.29
C LYS A 192 10.67 15.87 25.15
N GLU A 193 11.43 16.91 25.48
CA GLU A 193 11.96 17.82 24.47
C GLU A 193 13.01 17.14 23.59
N ALA A 194 13.94 16.40 24.20
CA ALA A 194 14.91 15.59 23.48
C ALA A 194 14.21 14.54 22.61
N THR A 195 13.18 13.88 23.13
CA THR A 195 12.36 12.91 22.37
C THR A 195 11.77 13.55 21.12
N GLU A 196 11.25 14.78 21.22
CA GLU A 196 10.64 15.46 20.08
C GLU A 196 11.68 15.98 19.07
N ARG A 197 12.86 16.39 19.53
CA ARG A 197 14.00 16.69 18.63
C ARG A 197 14.46 15.45 17.87
N VAL A 198 14.63 14.32 18.56
CA VAL A 198 14.99 13.03 17.93
C VAL A 198 13.90 12.56 16.97
N ALA A 199 12.62 12.72 17.33
CA ALA A 199 11.51 12.39 16.45
C ALA A 199 11.54 13.20 15.15
N ARG A 200 11.75 14.52 15.23
CA ARG A 200 11.89 15.37 14.03
C ARG A 200 13.12 15.00 13.20
N LEU A 201 14.28 14.78 13.84
CA LEU A 201 15.50 14.35 13.15
C LEU A 201 15.28 13.03 12.39
N SER A 202 14.64 12.05 13.04
CA SER A 202 14.32 10.76 12.43
C SER A 202 13.44 10.94 11.18
N LEU A 203 12.44 11.83 11.24
CA LEU A 203 11.55 12.11 10.11
C LEU A 203 12.28 12.81 8.95
N TYR A 204 13.24 13.71 9.23
CA TYR A 204 14.10 14.28 8.19
C TYR A 204 14.94 13.20 7.51
N CYS A 205 15.54 12.28 8.27
CA CYS A 205 16.28 11.15 7.71
C CYS A 205 15.38 10.27 6.82
N TRP A 206 14.16 9.98 7.25
CA TRP A 206 13.19 9.21 6.46
C TRP A 206 12.79 9.92 5.17
N MET A 207 12.54 11.24 5.25
CA MET A 207 12.22 12.07 4.09
C MET A 207 13.37 12.09 3.07
N ALA A 208 14.59 12.36 3.54
CA ALA A 208 15.78 12.39 2.70
C ALA A 208 16.05 11.01 2.07
N SER A 209 15.89 9.91 2.83
CA SER A 209 15.98 8.55 2.30
C SER A 209 14.94 8.29 1.20
N SER A 210 13.72 8.78 1.36
CA SER A 210 12.65 8.66 0.36
C SER A 210 12.98 9.46 -0.91
N ALA A 211 13.54 10.66 -0.77
CA ALA A 211 14.03 11.44 -1.90
C ALA A 211 15.18 10.74 -2.65
N CYS A 212 16.19 10.23 -1.93
CA CYS A 212 17.26 9.42 -2.51
C CYS A 212 16.71 8.17 -3.21
N THR A 213 15.71 7.51 -2.62
CA THR A 213 15.03 6.37 -3.23
C THR A 213 14.40 6.76 -4.57
N GLY A 214 13.64 7.86 -4.63
CA GLY A 214 13.07 8.34 -5.89
C GLY A 214 14.11 8.57 -6.98
N LEU A 215 15.24 9.20 -6.63
CA LEU A 215 16.34 9.43 -7.58
C LEU A 215 17.01 8.12 -8.04
N VAL A 216 17.18 7.15 -7.13
CA VAL A 216 17.71 5.83 -7.49
C VAL A 216 16.77 5.10 -8.46
N GLU A 217 15.47 5.06 -8.15
CA GLU A 217 14.49 4.38 -8.99
C GLU A 217 14.37 5.06 -10.37
N LEU A 218 14.46 6.40 -10.44
CA LEU A 218 14.54 7.13 -11.72
C LEU A 218 15.78 6.75 -12.54
N GLY A 219 16.95 6.69 -11.91
CA GLY A 219 18.19 6.28 -12.56
C GLY A 219 18.14 4.85 -13.10
N GLU A 220 17.61 3.93 -12.30
CA GLU A 220 17.43 2.53 -12.70
C GLU A 220 16.38 2.36 -13.79
N LEU A 221 15.25 3.07 -13.72
CA LEU A 221 14.23 3.07 -14.78
C LEU A 221 14.80 3.55 -16.11
N LYS A 222 15.62 4.62 -16.10
CA LYS A 222 16.27 5.13 -17.32
C LYS A 222 17.21 4.08 -17.92
N ARG A 223 18.01 3.40 -17.07
CA ARG A 223 18.93 2.35 -17.48
C ARG A 223 18.20 1.13 -18.03
N LEU A 224 17.15 0.69 -17.34
CA LEU A 224 16.30 -0.42 -17.74
C LEU A 224 15.56 -0.13 -19.05
N SER A 225 15.01 1.07 -19.20
CA SER A 225 14.36 1.53 -20.43
C SER A 225 15.31 1.53 -21.63
N LYS A 226 16.59 1.87 -21.44
CA LYS A 226 17.61 1.79 -22.50
C LYS A 226 17.88 0.32 -22.88
N SER A 227 18.00 -0.56 -21.89
CA SER A 227 18.21 -2.00 -22.10
C SER A 227 17.02 -2.65 -22.81
N MET A 228 15.79 -2.35 -22.41
CA MET A 228 14.56 -2.85 -23.04
C MET A 228 14.43 -2.37 -24.49
N ARG A 229 14.76 -1.10 -24.78
CA ARG A 229 14.78 -0.57 -26.16
C ARG A 229 15.82 -1.23 -27.05
N LYS A 230 16.95 -1.68 -26.49
CA LYS A 230 17.97 -2.45 -27.23
C LYS A 230 17.46 -3.87 -27.51
N LEU A 231 16.97 -4.55 -26.48
CA LEU A 231 16.40 -5.90 -26.59
C LEU A 231 15.21 -5.93 -27.57
N SER A 232 14.33 -4.93 -27.53
CA SER A 232 13.21 -4.81 -28.46
C SER A 232 13.65 -4.59 -29.92
N ARG A 233 14.85 -4.09 -30.18
CA ARG A 233 15.41 -3.94 -31.53
C ARG A 233 16.05 -5.26 -32.01
N GLU A 234 16.67 -6.00 -31.11
CA GLU A 234 17.23 -7.33 -31.38
C GLU A 234 16.13 -8.36 -31.69
N LEU A 235 14.97 -8.23 -31.04
CA LEU A 235 13.78 -9.08 -31.27
C LEU A 235 12.93 -8.67 -32.48
N ARG A 236 13.47 -7.87 -33.42
CA ARG A 236 12.70 -7.44 -34.60
C ARG A 236 12.23 -8.66 -35.42
N GLY A 237 10.92 -8.83 -35.54
CA GLY A 237 10.28 -9.90 -36.31
C GLY A 237 9.67 -11.03 -35.46
N VAL A 238 9.88 -11.03 -34.15
CA VAL A 238 9.24 -11.97 -33.19
C VAL A 238 8.35 -11.16 -32.24
N ASP A 239 7.27 -11.76 -31.74
CA ASP A 239 6.50 -11.13 -30.67
C ASP A 239 7.37 -10.99 -29.41
N LYS A 240 7.80 -9.76 -29.13
CA LYS A 240 8.60 -9.39 -27.96
C LYS A 240 7.93 -9.79 -26.64
N TYR A 241 6.61 -9.93 -26.60
CA TYR A 241 5.89 -10.32 -25.39
C TYR A 241 5.97 -11.82 -25.11
N GLU A 242 6.37 -12.64 -26.07
CA GLU A 242 6.69 -14.06 -25.83
C GLU A 242 8.10 -14.25 -25.26
N ASN A 243 8.98 -13.26 -25.46
CA ASN A 243 10.34 -13.33 -24.95
C ASN A 243 10.37 -13.17 -23.41
N GLU A 244 10.84 -14.20 -22.72
CA GLU A 244 10.92 -14.24 -21.26
C GLU A 244 11.83 -13.15 -20.67
N GLN A 245 12.93 -12.82 -21.35
CA GLN A 245 13.83 -11.73 -20.92
C GLN A 245 13.17 -10.35 -21.06
N TYR A 246 12.33 -10.15 -22.07
CA TYR A 246 11.57 -8.91 -22.22
C TYR A 246 10.49 -8.80 -21.14
N ARG A 247 9.72 -9.87 -20.88
CA ARG A 247 8.70 -9.91 -19.82
C ARG A 247 9.28 -9.67 -18.43
N SER A 248 10.41 -10.31 -18.10
CA SER A 248 11.08 -10.09 -16.81
C SER A 248 11.56 -8.66 -16.62
N LYS A 249 12.13 -8.03 -17.66
CA LYS A 249 12.51 -6.60 -17.63
C LYS A 249 11.29 -5.67 -17.54
N MET A 250 10.18 -6.01 -18.21
CA MET A 250 8.93 -5.25 -18.10
C MET A 250 8.40 -5.30 -16.67
N LYS A 251 8.31 -6.49 -16.06
CA LYS A 251 7.92 -6.65 -14.66
C LYS A 251 8.84 -5.88 -13.72
N GLN A 252 10.15 -5.95 -13.93
CA GLN A 252 11.12 -5.16 -13.17
C GLN A 252 10.87 -3.65 -13.34
N SER A 253 10.50 -3.18 -14.53
CA SER A 253 10.18 -1.77 -14.79
C SER A 253 8.93 -1.34 -14.02
N ASP A 254 7.88 -2.15 -14.01
CA ASP A 254 6.64 -1.86 -13.29
C ASP A 254 6.88 -1.82 -11.78
N GLU A 255 7.66 -2.76 -11.24
CA GLU A 255 8.05 -2.77 -9.82
C GLU A 255 8.86 -1.52 -9.42
N ARG A 256 9.80 -1.10 -10.27
CA ARG A 256 10.61 0.12 -10.09
C ARG A 256 9.77 1.39 -10.17
N LEU A 257 8.83 1.46 -11.12
CA LEU A 257 7.91 2.59 -11.26
C LEU A 257 7.00 2.71 -10.04
N LEU A 258 6.47 1.59 -9.56
CA LEU A 258 5.65 1.57 -8.35
C LEU A 258 6.45 2.02 -7.11
N ALA A 259 7.72 1.61 -7.00
CA ALA A 259 8.62 2.07 -5.95
C ALA A 259 8.91 3.58 -6.04
N LEU A 260 9.08 4.11 -7.25
CA LEU A 260 9.24 5.55 -7.49
C LEU A 260 8.01 6.34 -7.05
N VAL A 261 6.81 5.96 -7.52
CA VAL A 261 5.54 6.63 -7.16
C VAL A 261 5.35 6.64 -5.64
N LYS A 262 5.59 5.49 -5.01
CA LYS A 262 5.53 5.37 -3.55
C LYS A 262 6.51 6.30 -2.86
N ALA A 263 7.77 6.34 -3.30
CA ALA A 263 8.79 7.20 -2.69
C ALA A 263 8.43 8.69 -2.81
N SER A 264 7.91 9.12 -3.96
CA SER A 264 7.43 10.49 -4.16
C SER A 264 6.28 10.84 -3.22
N MET A 265 5.31 9.94 -3.05
CA MET A 265 4.22 10.13 -2.10
C MET A 265 4.71 10.11 -0.64
N ASP A 266 5.67 9.25 -0.30
CA ASP A 266 6.24 9.18 1.05
C ASP A 266 6.98 10.48 1.44
N VAL A 267 7.58 11.19 0.48
CA VAL A 267 8.11 12.56 0.72
C VAL A 267 6.99 13.51 1.14
N VAL A 268 5.83 13.49 0.47
CA VAL A 268 4.66 14.32 0.85
C VAL A 268 4.15 13.95 2.24
N VAL A 269 4.11 12.66 2.56
CA VAL A 269 3.74 12.18 3.90
C VAL A 269 4.70 12.72 4.95
N ALA A 270 6.01 12.65 4.70
CA ALA A 270 7.02 13.16 5.61
C ALA A 270 6.92 14.68 5.82
N ILE A 271 6.67 15.45 4.75
CA ILE A 271 6.39 16.90 4.82
C ILE A 271 5.22 17.19 5.76
N GLY A 272 4.14 16.41 5.65
CA GLY A 272 2.97 16.56 6.51
C GLY A 272 3.22 16.18 7.97
N LEU A 273 3.98 15.11 8.22
CA LEU A 273 4.37 14.73 9.58
C LEU A 273 5.35 15.71 10.24
N LEU A 274 6.24 16.32 9.45
CA LEU A 274 7.16 17.37 9.90
C LEU A 274 6.50 18.76 10.02
N GLN A 275 5.25 18.91 9.57
CA GLN A 275 4.53 20.18 9.55
C GLN A 275 5.28 21.29 8.78
N LEU A 276 5.98 20.94 7.68
CA LEU A 276 6.73 21.93 6.90
C LEU A 276 5.83 22.85 6.07
N ALA A 277 4.63 22.38 5.70
CA ALA A 277 3.67 23.13 4.89
C ALA A 277 2.23 22.92 5.37
N PRO A 278 1.88 23.31 6.61
CA PRO A 278 0.62 22.93 7.26
C PRO A 278 -0.63 23.49 6.55
N LYS A 279 -0.48 24.61 5.83
CA LYS A 279 -1.57 25.21 5.01
C LYS A 279 -1.88 24.41 3.73
N LYS A 280 -0.93 23.61 3.24
CA LYS A 280 -1.05 22.86 1.96
C LYS A 280 -1.17 21.36 2.19
N VAL A 281 -0.40 20.82 3.14
CA VAL A 281 -0.40 19.41 3.50
C VAL A 281 -1.08 19.25 4.86
N THR A 282 -2.40 19.15 4.83
CA THR A 282 -3.23 18.96 6.03
C THR A 282 -3.15 17.51 6.53
N PRO A 283 -3.60 17.21 7.77
CA PRO A 283 -3.65 15.84 8.28
C PRO A 283 -4.41 14.87 7.36
N ARG A 284 -5.47 15.34 6.69
CA ARG A 284 -6.20 14.58 5.66
C ARG A 284 -5.31 14.23 4.47
N VAL A 285 -4.58 15.21 3.93
CA VAL A 285 -3.66 14.97 2.80
C VAL A 285 -2.60 13.95 3.20
N THR A 286 -1.95 14.13 4.36
CA THR A 286 -0.99 13.15 4.89
C THR A 286 -1.61 11.76 5.07
N GLY A 287 -2.85 11.71 5.56
CA GLY A 287 -3.61 10.47 5.73
C GLY A 287 -3.87 9.76 4.40
N VAL A 288 -4.35 10.45 3.36
CA VAL A 288 -4.62 9.83 2.04
C VAL A 288 -3.34 9.30 1.42
N PHE A 289 -2.31 10.14 1.30
CA PHE A 289 -1.04 9.72 0.69
C PHE A 289 -0.40 8.57 1.49
N GLY A 290 -0.40 8.67 2.82
CA GLY A 290 0.14 7.63 3.69
C GLY A 290 -0.66 6.32 3.60
N PHE A 291 -1.97 6.39 3.41
CA PHE A 291 -2.82 5.21 3.21
C PHE A 291 -2.51 4.54 1.88
N ILE A 292 -2.46 5.30 0.78
CA ILE A 292 -2.13 4.78 -0.56
C ILE A 292 -0.74 4.13 -0.56
N THR A 293 0.30 4.79 -0.01
CA THR A 293 1.64 4.19 0.05
C THR A 293 1.72 2.96 0.94
N SER A 294 0.82 2.84 1.93
CA SER A 294 0.68 1.64 2.75
C SER A 294 0.08 0.49 1.98
N LEU A 295 -0.97 0.73 1.18
CA LEU A 295 -1.56 -0.29 0.31
C LEU A 295 -0.55 -0.79 -0.72
N ILE A 296 0.20 0.13 -1.34
CA ILE A 296 1.32 -0.23 -2.24
C ILE A 296 2.34 -1.10 -1.49
N SER A 297 2.70 -0.74 -0.26
CA SER A 297 3.63 -1.54 0.56
C SER A 297 3.08 -2.93 0.89
N CYS A 298 1.77 -3.04 1.13
CA CYS A 298 1.12 -4.32 1.39
C CYS A 298 1.20 -5.21 0.14
N TYR A 299 0.88 -4.64 -1.02
CA TYR A 299 0.97 -5.31 -2.32
C TYR A 299 2.39 -5.81 -2.62
N GLN A 300 3.41 -4.96 -2.41
CA GLN A 300 4.82 -5.31 -2.65
C GLN A 300 5.33 -6.47 -1.78
N GLN A 301 4.65 -6.80 -0.68
CA GLN A 301 5.03 -7.91 0.20
C GLN A 301 4.25 -9.20 -0.03
N LEU A 302 3.22 -9.17 -0.89
CA LEU A 302 2.46 -10.36 -1.23
C LEU A 302 3.42 -11.42 -1.78
N PRO A 303 3.31 -12.68 -1.32
CA PRO A 303 4.06 -13.77 -1.93
C PRO A 303 3.70 -13.86 -3.42
N SER A 304 4.71 -14.05 -4.26
CA SER A 304 4.47 -14.45 -5.65
C SER A 304 3.63 -15.73 -5.60
N ARG A 305 2.47 -15.73 -6.28
CA ARG A 305 1.72 -16.97 -6.47
C ARG A 305 2.68 -17.94 -7.16
N ALA A 306 2.94 -19.09 -6.53
CA ALA A 306 3.60 -20.18 -7.21
C ALA A 306 2.80 -20.45 -8.49
N PRO A 307 3.44 -20.64 -9.66
CA PRO A 307 2.71 -21.14 -10.81
C PRO A 307 2.01 -22.41 -10.35
N VAL A 308 0.69 -22.48 -10.55
CA VAL A 308 -0.05 -23.73 -10.38
C VAL A 308 0.72 -24.73 -11.21
N ALA A 309 1.43 -25.65 -10.55
CA ALA A 309 2.14 -26.71 -11.23
C ALA A 309 1.10 -27.31 -12.16
N LYS A 310 1.38 -27.33 -13.47
CA LYS A 310 0.57 -28.10 -14.41
C LYS A 310 0.65 -29.53 -13.90
N LEU A 311 -0.33 -29.93 -13.09
CA LEU A 311 -0.58 -31.30 -12.70
C LEU A 311 -0.87 -32.00 -14.02
N LYS A 312 0.18 -32.58 -14.60
CA LYS A 312 0.04 -33.65 -15.57
C LYS A 312 -0.53 -34.82 -14.77
N ALA A 313 -1.83 -35.05 -14.93
CA ALA A 313 -2.48 -36.33 -14.75
C ALA A 313 -3.52 -36.43 -15.85
#